data_AF-A0A5D4JHX1-F1
#
_entry.id   AF-A0A5D4JHX1-F1
#
_cell.length_a   1.000
_cell.length_b   1.000
_cell.length_c   1.000
_cell.angle_alpha   90.00
_cell.angle_beta   90.00
_cell.angle_gamma   90.00
#
_symmetry.space_group_name_H-M   'P 1'
#
loop_
_entity.id
_entity.type
_entity.pdbx_description
1 polymer ?
#
loop_
_entity_poly.entity_id
_entity_poly.type
_entity_poly.pdbx_seq_one_letter_code
_entity_poly.pdbx_strand_id
1 'polypeptide(L)'
;MLLTTGQAAEELGCAVTTYRRLITAGVLPELSRRGVRVMTPLWVVRALQERPHPSLNRLNVKEVAVLRVDAARPSEDSHQEPIGYAAGLGPDVLLDRLRGWWRCDAASVAAGGVLPVTLSGYVVAVLTGLDRWEKGNGGRHAFPDAVLAGHITDLATPVKHLTAPQQTDRGIADLLLGARLPSQSSGAIAYVSTKSPSAN
;
A
#
# COMPACT_ATOMS: atom_id res chain seq x y z
N MET A 1 7.55 22.34 -14.57
CA MET A 1 7.72 21.40 -15.70
C MET A 1 6.72 20.26 -15.57
N LEU A 2 6.10 19.83 -16.67
CA LEU A 2 5.17 18.69 -16.73
C LEU A 2 5.82 17.53 -17.49
N LEU A 3 5.65 16.32 -16.98
CA LEU A 3 6.17 15.07 -17.55
C LEU A 3 5.03 14.20 -18.06
N THR A 4 5.21 13.56 -19.21
CA THR A 4 4.32 12.46 -19.62
C THR A 4 4.47 11.27 -18.68
N THR A 5 3.51 10.35 -18.66
CA THR A 5 3.60 9.10 -17.87
C THR A 5 4.90 8.33 -18.10
N GLY A 6 5.40 8.29 -19.35
CA GLY A 6 6.67 7.62 -19.67
C GLY A 6 7.87 8.30 -19.02
N GLN A 7 7.98 9.62 -19.18
CA GLN A 7 9.05 10.42 -18.56
C GLN A 7 8.99 10.40 -17.03
N ALA A 8 7.79 10.43 -16.45
CA ALA A 8 7.62 10.36 -15.00
C ALA A 8 8.03 8.98 -14.44
N ALA A 9 7.73 7.90 -15.17
CA ALA A 9 8.15 6.55 -14.79
C ALA A 9 9.68 6.37 -14.90
N GLU A 10 10.28 6.88 -15.98
CA GLU A 10 11.73 6.90 -16.19
C GLU A 10 12.43 7.69 -15.08
N GLU A 11 11.97 8.91 -14.79
CA GLU A 11 12.49 9.73 -13.70
C GLU A 11 12.36 8.99 -12.36
N LEU A 12 11.21 8.38 -12.06
CA LEU A 12 11.04 7.60 -10.82
C LEU A 12 11.88 6.30 -10.79
N GLY A 13 12.46 5.87 -11.91
CA GLY A 13 13.22 4.62 -12.03
C GLY A 13 12.32 3.38 -11.95
N CYS A 14 11.11 3.43 -12.51
CA CYS A 14 10.15 2.34 -12.47
C CYS A 14 9.51 2.04 -13.83
N ALA A 15 8.85 0.89 -13.96
CA ALA A 15 8.10 0.55 -15.16
C ALA A 15 6.90 1.51 -15.36
N VAL A 16 6.59 1.83 -16.61
CA VAL A 16 5.42 2.68 -16.96
C VAL A 16 4.12 2.12 -16.38
N THR A 17 3.95 0.80 -16.33
CA THR A 17 2.79 0.15 -15.71
C THR A 17 2.71 0.42 -14.21
N THR A 18 3.83 0.37 -13.49
CA THR A 18 3.92 0.71 -12.06
C THR A 18 3.50 2.15 -11.80
N TYR A 19 3.95 3.10 -12.63
CA TYR A 19 3.55 4.50 -12.50
C TYR A 19 2.07 4.71 -12.84
N ARG A 20 1.55 4.03 -13.88
CA ARG A 20 0.12 4.06 -14.22
C ARG A 20 -0.76 3.60 -13.06
N ARG A 21 -0.34 2.63 -12.25
CA ARG A 21 -1.10 2.21 -11.06
C ARG A 21 -1.25 3.34 -10.05
N LEU A 22 -0.22 4.15 -9.84
CA LEU A 22 -0.30 5.32 -8.96
C LEU A 22 -1.31 6.35 -9.49
N ILE A 23 -1.32 6.58 -10.80
CA ILE A 23 -2.33 7.44 -11.46
C ILE A 23 -3.73 6.86 -11.26
N THR A 24 -3.93 5.58 -11.59
CA THR A 24 -5.25 4.92 -11.52
C THR A 24 -5.81 4.89 -10.09
N ALA A 25 -4.96 4.71 -9.09
CA ALA A 25 -5.38 4.73 -7.70
C ALA A 25 -5.73 6.13 -7.18
N GLY A 26 -5.46 7.19 -7.95
CA GLY A 26 -5.79 8.57 -7.58
C GLY A 26 -4.94 9.14 -6.44
N VAL A 27 -3.75 8.58 -6.21
CA VAL A 27 -2.85 9.00 -5.10
C VAL A 27 -1.87 10.11 -5.48
N LEU A 28 -1.97 10.65 -6.70
CA LEU A 28 -1.09 11.72 -7.20
C LEU A 28 -1.89 13.00 -7.42
N PRO A 29 -1.46 14.14 -6.87
CA PRO A 29 -2.16 15.40 -7.00
C PRO A 29 -1.85 16.07 -8.34
N GLU A 30 -2.70 17.04 -8.71
CA GLU A 30 -2.45 18.00 -9.80
C GLU A 30 -2.13 17.38 -11.18
N LEU A 31 -2.62 16.16 -11.43
CA LEU A 31 -2.51 15.55 -12.74
C LEU A 31 -3.34 16.35 -13.75
N SER A 32 -2.74 16.70 -14.87
CA SER A 32 -3.42 17.35 -15.98
C SER A 32 -3.49 16.43 -17.19
N ARG A 33 -4.37 16.75 -18.15
CA ARG A 33 -4.50 15.99 -19.40
C ARG A 33 -4.17 16.87 -20.59
N ARG A 34 -3.41 16.31 -21.55
CA ARG A 34 -3.18 16.91 -22.87
C ARG A 34 -3.58 15.88 -23.93
N GLY A 35 -4.83 15.98 -24.40
CA GLY A 35 -5.48 14.92 -25.17
C GLY A 35 -5.58 13.64 -24.34
N VAL A 36 -5.10 12.52 -24.88
CA VAL A 36 -5.08 11.21 -24.19
C VAL A 36 -3.93 11.05 -23.17
N ARG A 37 -3.00 12.01 -23.11
CA ARG A 37 -1.82 11.91 -22.25
C ARG A 37 -2.10 12.50 -20.87
N VAL A 38 -1.80 11.73 -19.83
CA VAL A 38 -1.73 12.24 -18.46
C VAL A 38 -0.36 12.88 -18.24
N MET A 39 -0.38 14.10 -17.71
CA MET A 39 0.78 14.93 -17.45
C MET A 39 0.94 15.09 -15.94
N THR A 40 2.12 14.77 -15.43
CA THR A 40 2.45 14.85 -14.01
C THR A 40 3.44 16.00 -13.76
N PRO A 41 3.21 16.87 -12.78
CA PRO A 41 4.23 17.84 -12.37
C PRO A 41 5.54 17.15 -11.96
N LEU A 42 6.69 17.72 -12.35
CA LEU A 42 8.00 17.18 -11.94
C LEU A 42 8.10 17.06 -10.40
N TRP A 43 7.57 18.04 -9.67
CA TRP A 43 7.65 18.07 -8.22
C TRP A 43 6.98 16.84 -7.58
N VAL A 44 5.89 16.33 -8.16
CA VAL A 44 5.22 15.10 -7.70
C VAL A 44 6.18 13.92 -7.80
N VAL A 45 6.89 13.77 -8.93
CA VAL A 45 7.84 12.67 -9.12
C VAL A 45 9.02 12.78 -8.16
N ARG A 46 9.55 13.99 -7.94
CA ARG A 46 10.62 14.25 -6.96
C ARG A 46 10.17 13.90 -5.54
N ALA A 47 8.98 14.32 -5.14
CA ALA A 47 8.43 14.01 -3.83
C ALA A 47 8.28 12.49 -3.59
N LEU A 48 7.91 11.74 -4.63
CA LEU A 48 7.87 10.27 -4.59
C LEU A 48 9.27 9.66 -4.42
N GLN A 49 10.28 10.11 -5.18
CA GLN A 49 11.66 9.63 -5.06
C GLN A 49 12.21 9.81 -3.65
N GLU A 50 11.91 10.97 -3.04
CA GLU A 50 12.38 11.38 -1.71
C GLU A 50 11.60 10.74 -0.55
N ARG A 51 10.57 9.93 -0.82
CA ARG A 51 9.83 9.27 0.26
C ARG A 51 10.78 8.37 1.07
N PRO A 52 10.73 8.45 2.41
CA PRO A 52 11.66 7.73 3.27
C PRO A 52 11.42 6.23 3.18
N HIS A 53 12.46 5.45 3.47
CA HIS A 53 12.31 4.03 3.79
C HIS A 53 12.04 3.93 5.30
N PRO A 54 10.94 3.28 5.74
CA PRO A 54 10.58 3.25 7.14
C PRO A 54 11.57 2.37 7.92
N SER A 55 11.96 2.81 9.11
CA SER A 55 12.76 1.98 10.02
C SER A 55 11.85 0.98 10.74
N LEU A 56 11.80 -0.25 10.22
CA LEU A 56 10.95 -1.33 10.74
C LEU A 56 11.40 -1.84 12.12
N ASN A 57 12.62 -1.54 12.56
CA ASN A 57 13.13 -1.88 13.89
C ASN A 57 12.21 -1.38 15.03
N ARG A 58 11.45 -0.30 14.78
CA ARG A 58 10.50 0.27 15.76
C ARG A 58 9.26 -0.59 16.01
N LEU A 59 9.02 -1.61 15.19
CA LEU A 59 7.86 -2.51 15.31
C LEU A 59 8.11 -3.67 16.31
N ASN A 60 9.34 -3.87 16.78
CA ASN A 60 9.73 -4.89 17.76
C ASN A 60 9.29 -6.34 17.43
N VAL A 61 9.10 -6.63 16.14
CA VAL A 61 8.86 -7.98 15.59
C VAL A 61 10.04 -8.37 14.70
N LYS A 62 10.24 -9.65 14.37
CA LYS A 62 11.38 -10.09 13.52
C LYS A 62 11.15 -9.85 12.04
N GLU A 63 9.89 -9.92 11.62
CA GLU A 63 9.47 -9.88 10.24
C GLU A 63 8.08 -9.26 10.18
N VAL A 64 7.79 -8.55 9.09
CA VAL A 64 6.47 -7.96 8.82
C VAL A 64 5.99 -8.45 7.46
N ALA A 65 4.77 -8.96 7.43
CA ALA A 65 4.07 -9.25 6.19
C ALA A 65 3.64 -7.94 5.52
N VAL A 66 3.80 -7.84 4.20
CA VAL A 66 3.44 -6.67 3.40
C VAL A 66 2.47 -7.10 2.32
N LEU A 67 1.27 -6.52 2.30
CA LEU A 67 0.27 -6.74 1.27
C LEU A 67 0.57 -5.85 0.06
N ARG A 68 0.66 -6.45 -1.12
CA ARG A 68 0.89 -5.78 -2.40
C ARG A 68 -0.42 -5.79 -3.17
N VAL A 69 -0.95 -4.60 -3.44
CA VAL A 69 -2.22 -4.42 -4.15
C VAL A 69 -2.02 -3.75 -5.49
N ASP A 70 -2.98 -3.97 -6.39
CA ASP A 70 -3.14 -3.14 -7.58
C ASP A 70 -4.07 -1.95 -7.28
N ALA A 71 -4.15 -1.00 -8.20
CA ALA A 71 -5.16 0.05 -8.15
C ALA A 71 -6.55 -0.58 -8.33
N ALA A 72 -7.51 -0.15 -7.52
CA ALA A 72 -8.90 -0.56 -7.70
C ALA A 72 -9.38 -0.08 -9.08
N ARG A 73 -9.79 -1.02 -9.93
CA ARG A 73 -10.39 -0.68 -11.23
C ARG A 73 -11.92 -0.62 -11.09
N PRO A 74 -12.61 0.23 -11.85
CA PRO A 74 -14.05 0.05 -12.07
C PRO A 74 -14.26 -1.35 -12.68
N SER A 75 -15.13 -2.18 -12.11
CA SER A 75 -15.46 -3.48 -12.72
C SER A 75 -16.31 -3.24 -13.96
N GLU A 76 -15.84 -3.68 -15.14
CA GLU A 76 -16.67 -3.68 -16.35
C GLU A 76 -17.73 -4.80 -16.32
N ASP A 77 -17.49 -5.88 -15.57
CA ASP A 77 -18.42 -6.97 -15.37
C ASP A 77 -18.97 -6.99 -13.94
N SER A 78 -20.28 -6.80 -13.82
CA SER A 78 -21.04 -6.98 -12.59
C SER A 78 -20.86 -8.40 -12.07
N HIS A 79 -20.46 -8.54 -10.80
CA HIS A 79 -20.55 -9.70 -9.88
C HIS A 79 -19.27 -9.98 -9.08
N GLN A 80 -18.13 -9.37 -9.41
CA GLN A 80 -16.93 -9.41 -8.55
C GLN A 80 -16.56 -7.99 -8.11
N GLU A 81 -16.57 -7.76 -6.80
CA GLU A 81 -16.14 -6.48 -6.24
C GLU A 81 -14.66 -6.23 -6.59
N PRO A 82 -14.31 -5.02 -7.06
CA PRO A 82 -12.97 -4.75 -7.51
C PRO A 82 -11.96 -4.80 -6.35
N ILE A 83 -11.03 -5.75 -6.44
CA ILE A 83 -9.92 -5.91 -5.51
C ILE A 83 -8.86 -4.84 -5.80
N GLY A 84 -8.44 -4.08 -4.77
CA GLY A 84 -7.35 -3.11 -4.90
C GLY A 84 -7.55 -1.84 -4.07
N TYR A 85 -6.61 -0.91 -4.21
CA TYR A 85 -6.60 0.37 -3.51
C TYR A 85 -7.00 1.54 -4.42
N ALA A 86 -7.82 2.46 -3.92
CA ALA A 86 -8.01 3.77 -4.52
C ALA A 86 -8.25 4.82 -3.44
N ALA A 87 -7.62 5.99 -3.60
CA ALA A 87 -7.70 7.12 -2.67
C ALA A 87 -9.13 7.65 -2.45
N GLY A 88 -10.02 7.46 -3.43
CA GLY A 88 -11.41 7.88 -3.34
C GLY A 88 -12.32 6.93 -2.55
N LEU A 89 -11.83 5.78 -2.08
CA LEU A 89 -12.64 4.83 -1.31
C LEU A 89 -12.70 5.24 0.16
N GLY A 90 -13.89 5.12 0.77
CA GLY A 90 -14.07 5.31 2.19
C GLY A 90 -13.37 4.21 3.02
N PRO A 91 -13.07 4.49 4.31
CA PRO A 91 -12.31 3.58 5.18
C PRO A 91 -12.95 2.20 5.33
N ASP A 92 -14.28 2.12 5.44
CA ASP A 92 -14.98 0.84 5.58
C ASP A 92 -14.85 -0.04 4.32
N VAL A 93 -14.92 0.58 3.14
CA VAL A 93 -14.75 -0.11 1.85
C VAL A 93 -13.30 -0.53 1.65
N LEU A 94 -12.33 0.28 2.06
CA LEU A 94 -10.92 -0.09 2.06
C LEU A 94 -10.68 -1.29 2.98
N LEU A 95 -11.21 -1.26 4.20
CA LEU A 95 -11.04 -2.36 5.14
C LEU A 95 -11.61 -3.66 4.59
N ASP A 96 -12.84 -3.62 4.08
CA ASP A 96 -13.51 -4.81 3.55
C ASP A 96 -12.71 -5.48 2.41
N ARG A 97 -12.10 -4.68 1.53
CA ARG A 97 -11.27 -5.17 0.42
C ARG A 97 -9.90 -5.67 0.84
N LEU A 98 -9.32 -5.11 1.89
CA LEU A 98 -7.92 -5.36 2.27
C LEU A 98 -7.79 -6.45 3.33
N ARG A 99 -8.84 -6.71 4.11
CA ARG A 99 -8.81 -7.64 5.25
C ARG A 99 -8.63 -9.10 4.89
N GLY A 100 -8.73 -9.52 3.62
CA GLY A 100 -8.56 -10.96 3.40
C GLY A 100 -8.70 -11.56 2.01
N TRP A 101 -8.73 -12.90 2.09
CA TRP A 101 -8.64 -13.88 1.03
C TRP A 101 -7.31 -13.90 0.29
N TRP A 102 -6.22 -13.68 1.04
CA TRP A 102 -4.85 -13.70 0.54
C TRP A 102 -4.20 -15.07 0.75
N ARG A 103 -3.44 -15.54 -0.23
CA ARG A 103 -2.52 -16.67 0.00
C ARG A 103 -1.33 -16.16 0.82
N CYS A 104 -1.19 -16.68 2.03
CA CYS A 104 -0.12 -16.31 2.95
C CYS A 104 0.06 -17.38 4.05
N ASP A 105 1.09 -17.21 4.85
CA ASP A 105 1.25 -17.84 6.14
C ASP A 105 0.59 -16.93 7.18
N ALA A 106 -0.64 -17.29 7.59
CA ALA A 106 -1.42 -16.49 8.52
C ALA A 106 -0.77 -16.36 9.90
N ALA A 107 0.00 -17.37 10.35
CA ALA A 107 0.68 -17.30 11.63
C ALA A 107 1.79 -16.24 11.61
N SER A 108 2.53 -16.13 10.50
CA SER A 108 3.54 -15.08 10.33
C SER A 108 2.94 -13.69 10.20
N VAL A 109 1.77 -13.55 9.54
CA VAL A 109 1.03 -12.28 9.49
C VAL A 109 0.57 -11.85 10.89
N ALA A 110 -0.04 -12.78 11.65
CA ALA A 110 -0.49 -12.52 13.01
C ALA A 110 0.68 -12.18 13.95
N ALA A 111 1.78 -12.92 13.89
CA ALA A 111 2.99 -12.66 14.69
C ALA A 111 3.63 -11.29 14.39
N GLY A 112 3.46 -10.76 13.19
CA GLY A 112 3.89 -9.41 12.83
C GLY A 112 3.02 -8.30 13.42
N GLY A 113 1.75 -8.59 13.75
CA GLY A 113 0.78 -7.65 14.37
C GLY A 113 0.35 -6.47 13.49
N VAL A 114 1.04 -6.22 12.38
CA VAL A 114 0.80 -5.14 11.42
C VAL A 114 0.95 -5.65 10.00
N LEU A 115 0.08 -5.19 9.10
CA LEU A 115 0.11 -5.49 7.68
C LEU A 115 0.11 -4.18 6.88
N PRO A 116 1.30 -3.66 6.51
CA PRO A 116 1.41 -2.54 5.60
C PRO A 116 0.91 -2.96 4.21
N VAL A 117 0.04 -2.14 3.64
CA VAL A 117 -0.53 -2.31 2.30
C VAL A 117 0.21 -1.39 1.36
N THR A 118 0.77 -1.95 0.29
CA THR A 118 1.62 -1.24 -0.65
C THR A 118 1.02 -1.21 -2.05
N LEU A 119 1.04 -0.03 -2.65
CA LEU A 119 0.78 0.19 -4.06
C LEU A 119 2.07 0.65 -4.72
N SER A 120 2.55 -0.11 -5.70
CA SER A 120 3.80 0.23 -6.42
C SER A 120 5.01 0.48 -5.49
N GLY A 121 5.05 -0.20 -4.32
CA GLY A 121 6.12 -0.08 -3.33
C GLY A 121 5.96 1.06 -2.31
N TYR A 122 4.87 1.83 -2.36
CA TYR A 122 4.55 2.84 -1.34
C TYR A 122 3.48 2.33 -0.40
N VAL A 123 3.63 2.54 0.91
CA VAL A 123 2.62 2.16 1.90
C VAL A 123 1.43 3.12 1.79
N VAL A 124 0.29 2.61 1.34
CA VAL A 124 -0.95 3.38 1.12
C VAL A 124 -2.01 3.15 2.19
N ALA A 125 -1.93 2.02 2.91
CA ALA A 125 -2.77 1.71 4.05
C ALA A 125 -2.01 0.83 5.05
N VAL A 126 -2.49 0.76 6.29
CA VAL A 126 -1.94 -0.09 7.34
C VAL A 126 -3.08 -0.78 8.05
N LEU A 127 -3.01 -2.12 8.15
CA LEU A 127 -3.94 -2.91 8.95
C LEU A 127 -3.28 -3.40 10.25
N THR A 128 -4.05 -3.44 11.34
CA THR A 128 -3.70 -4.08 12.64
C THR A 128 -4.82 -5.06 13.03
N GLY A 129 -4.79 -5.66 14.23
CA GLY A 129 -5.84 -6.58 14.69
C GLY A 129 -5.84 -7.92 13.94
N LEU A 130 -4.66 -8.48 13.69
CA LEU A 130 -4.45 -9.62 12.79
C LEU A 130 -4.37 -10.98 13.53
N ASP A 131 -4.66 -10.99 14.83
CA ASP A 131 -4.46 -12.15 15.71
C ASP A 131 -5.38 -13.33 15.39
N ARG A 132 -6.59 -13.03 14.88
CA ARG A 132 -7.57 -14.02 14.46
C ARG A 132 -7.63 -14.07 12.94
N TRP A 133 -7.60 -15.28 12.39
CA TRP A 133 -7.78 -15.52 10.95
C TRP A 133 -8.74 -16.67 10.66
N GLU A 134 -9.31 -16.61 9.48
CA GLU A 134 -10.14 -17.65 8.90
C GLU A 134 -9.40 -18.32 7.74
N LYS A 135 -9.66 -19.61 7.54
CA LYS A 135 -9.06 -20.39 6.44
C LYS A 135 -10.12 -20.64 5.38
N GLY A 136 -9.87 -20.14 4.17
CA GLY A 136 -10.69 -20.38 3.00
C GLY A 136 -10.10 -21.44 2.07
N ASN A 137 -10.67 -21.51 0.87
CA ASN A 137 -10.23 -22.43 -0.17
C ASN A 137 -8.87 -22.03 -0.77
N GLY A 138 -8.10 -23.03 -1.20
CA GLY A 138 -6.85 -22.80 -1.94
C GLY A 138 -5.74 -22.10 -1.15
N GLY A 139 -5.71 -22.31 0.18
CA GLY A 139 -4.68 -21.75 1.07
C GLY A 139 -4.82 -20.24 1.31
N ARG A 140 -6.02 -19.70 1.13
CA ARG A 140 -6.31 -18.28 1.36
C ARG A 140 -6.77 -18.05 2.79
N HIS A 141 -6.38 -16.91 3.35
CA HIS A 141 -6.71 -16.50 4.69
C HIS A 141 -7.35 -15.11 4.70
N ALA A 142 -8.27 -14.91 5.63
CA ALA A 142 -8.88 -13.61 5.91
C ALA A 142 -8.69 -13.27 7.39
N PHE A 143 -8.59 -11.97 7.69
CA PHE A 143 -8.39 -11.44 9.03
C PHE A 143 -9.64 -10.64 9.41
N PRO A 144 -10.70 -11.31 9.91
CA PRO A 144 -12.03 -10.69 10.10
C PRO A 144 -12.01 -9.54 11.10
N ASP A 145 -11.10 -9.59 12.07
CA ASP A 145 -10.97 -8.60 13.15
C ASP A 145 -9.96 -7.48 12.78
N ALA A 146 -9.47 -7.48 11.54
CA ALA A 146 -8.53 -6.47 11.08
C ALA A 146 -9.11 -5.06 11.24
N VAL A 147 -8.27 -4.14 11.66
CA VAL A 147 -8.60 -2.72 11.81
C VAL A 147 -7.79 -1.93 10.79
N LEU A 148 -8.44 -1.05 10.04
CA LEU A 148 -7.74 -0.06 9.24
C LEU A 148 -7.14 0.97 10.20
N ALA A 149 -5.83 0.90 10.43
CA ALA A 149 -5.14 1.83 11.32
C ALA A 149 -4.97 3.21 10.68
N GLY A 150 -4.77 3.23 9.35
CA GLY A 150 -4.86 4.44 8.54
C GLY A 150 -4.60 4.20 7.06
N HIS A 151 -4.81 5.25 6.25
CA HIS A 151 -4.63 5.24 4.79
C HIS A 151 -4.23 6.63 4.27
N ILE A 152 -3.84 6.74 2.99
CA ILE A 152 -3.44 8.02 2.37
C ILE A 152 -4.23 8.36 1.11
N THR A 153 -4.55 9.64 0.93
CA THR A 153 -5.21 10.09 -0.30
C THR A 153 -4.26 10.77 -1.29
N ASP A 154 -3.05 11.10 -0.84
CA ASP A 154 -1.99 11.73 -1.64
C ASP A 154 -0.64 11.14 -1.21
N LEU A 155 0.23 10.79 -2.14
CA LEU A 155 1.59 10.30 -1.89
C LEU A 155 2.67 11.38 -2.01
N ALA A 156 2.44 12.40 -2.83
CA ALA A 156 3.42 13.46 -3.08
C ALA A 156 3.47 14.43 -1.90
N THR A 157 2.31 14.79 -1.39
CA THR A 157 2.11 15.50 -0.12
C THR A 157 1.27 14.62 0.79
N PRO A 158 1.88 13.70 1.57
CA PRO A 158 1.15 12.67 2.28
C PRO A 158 -0.01 13.19 3.14
N VAL A 159 -1.24 13.03 2.63
CA VAL A 159 -2.47 13.28 3.40
C VAL A 159 -2.85 11.96 4.07
N LYS A 160 -2.49 11.82 5.33
CA LYS A 160 -2.75 10.63 6.15
C LYS A 160 -4.07 10.75 6.90
N HIS A 161 -4.88 9.71 6.81
CA HIS A 161 -6.10 9.55 7.58
C HIS A 161 -5.89 8.43 8.59
N LEU A 162 -5.70 8.80 9.85
CA LEU A 162 -5.50 7.85 10.96
C LEU A 162 -6.87 7.47 11.54
N THR A 163 -7.23 6.20 11.43
CA THR A 163 -8.59 5.70 11.74
C THR A 163 -8.61 4.74 12.93
N ALA A 164 -7.46 4.22 13.35
CA ALA A 164 -7.38 3.30 14.49
C ALA A 164 -7.93 3.93 15.79
N PRO A 165 -8.64 3.17 16.65
CA PRO A 165 -9.06 3.66 17.95
C PRO A 165 -7.89 3.77 18.94
N GLN A 166 -6.92 2.85 18.87
CA GLN A 166 -5.78 2.80 19.78
C GLN A 166 -4.64 3.72 19.33
N GLN A 167 -4.02 4.43 20.28
CA GLN A 167 -2.94 5.37 19.97
C GLN A 167 -1.69 4.67 19.42
N THR A 168 -1.40 3.45 19.87
CA THR A 168 -0.27 2.64 19.39
C THR A 168 -0.41 2.36 17.89
N ASP A 169 -1.59 1.91 17.46
CA ASP A 169 -1.88 1.60 16.06
C ASP A 169 -1.82 2.84 15.18
N ARG A 170 -2.31 3.99 15.68
CA ARG A 170 -2.14 5.29 14.98
C ARG A 170 -0.67 5.66 14.82
N GLY A 171 0.15 5.44 15.86
CA GLY A 171 1.59 5.72 15.81
C GLY A 171 2.31 4.85 14.78
N ILE A 172 1.92 3.57 14.67
CA ILE A 172 2.44 2.65 13.65
C ILE A 172 2.00 3.10 12.25
N ALA A 173 0.72 3.43 12.07
CA ALA A 173 0.22 3.92 10.79
C ALA A 173 0.93 5.23 10.37
N ASP A 174 1.10 6.18 11.29
CA ASP A 174 1.81 7.42 11.01
C ASP A 174 3.29 7.19 10.65
N LEU A 175 3.95 6.22 11.28
CA LEU A 175 5.32 5.84 10.94
C LEU A 175 5.45 5.30 9.51
N LEU A 176 4.48 4.52 9.05
CA LEU A 176 4.59 3.74 7.81
C LEU A 176 3.95 4.42 6.60
N LEU A 177 2.83 5.11 6.76
CA LEU A 177 2.04 5.66 5.65
C LEU A 177 2.85 6.65 4.80
N GLY A 178 2.83 6.45 3.48
CA GLY A 178 3.58 7.23 2.50
C GLY A 178 5.06 6.87 2.36
N ALA A 179 5.57 5.95 3.18
CA ALA A 179 6.95 5.49 3.10
C ALA A 179 7.14 4.49 1.94
N ARG A 180 8.37 4.39 1.44
CA ARG A 180 8.80 3.38 0.46
C ARG A 180 9.13 2.08 1.19
N LEU A 181 8.38 1.04 0.89
CA LEU A 181 8.59 -0.30 1.42
C LEU A 181 8.66 -1.29 0.25
N PRO A 182 9.80 -1.33 -0.48
CA PRO A 182 9.98 -2.30 -1.55
C PRO A 182 9.97 -3.71 -0.97
N SER A 183 9.21 -4.60 -1.60
CA SER A 183 9.12 -5.99 -1.21
C SER A 183 9.09 -6.89 -2.44
N GLN A 184 9.70 -8.07 -2.32
CA GLN A 184 9.77 -9.06 -3.40
C GLN A 184 8.92 -10.27 -3.01
N SER A 185 8.00 -10.64 -3.89
CA SER A 185 7.18 -11.85 -3.75
C SER A 185 6.57 -12.22 -5.11
N SER A 186 6.31 -13.51 -5.31
CA SER A 186 5.50 -14.01 -6.42
C SER A 186 3.99 -13.91 -6.14
N GLY A 187 3.60 -13.62 -4.90
CA GLY A 187 2.21 -13.47 -4.45
C GLY A 187 1.85 -12.06 -3.96
N ALA A 188 0.63 -11.93 -3.47
CA ALA A 188 0.11 -10.68 -2.90
C ALA A 188 0.81 -10.31 -1.59
N ILE A 189 1.19 -11.30 -0.77
CA ILE A 189 1.90 -11.06 0.49
C ILE A 189 3.39 -11.31 0.27
N ALA A 190 4.21 -10.35 0.69
CA ALA A 190 5.65 -10.47 0.83
C ALA A 190 6.03 -10.42 2.31
N TYR A 191 7.22 -10.90 2.66
CA TYR A 191 7.71 -10.86 4.04
C TYR A 191 9.02 -10.10 4.08
N VAL A 192 9.10 -9.12 4.98
CA VAL A 192 10.25 -8.20 5.09
C VAL A 192 10.82 -8.31 6.50
N SER A 193 12.11 -8.67 6.58
CA SER A 193 12.85 -8.65 7.83
C SER A 193 12.86 -7.22 8.40
N THR A 194 12.53 -7.09 9.68
CA THR A 194 12.59 -5.79 10.35
C THR A 194 14.02 -5.42 10.73
N LYS A 195 14.87 -6.43 10.91
CA LYS A 195 16.31 -6.25 11.12
C LYS A 195 16.93 -5.88 9.79
N SER A 196 17.68 -4.78 9.77
CA SER A 196 18.56 -4.47 8.65
C SER A 196 19.46 -5.68 8.39
N PRO A 197 19.66 -6.11 7.12
CA PRO A 197 20.81 -6.94 6.82
C PRO A 197 22.03 -6.14 7.29
N SER A 198 22.86 -6.72 8.16
CA SER A 198 24.18 -6.16 8.42
C SER A 198 24.85 -5.94 7.06
N ALA A 199 25.25 -4.71 6.78
CA ALA A 199 26.12 -4.44 5.64
C ALA A 199 27.37 -5.31 5.80
N ASN A 200 27.55 -6.27 4.87
CA ASN A 200 28.84 -6.88 4.60
C ASN A 200 29.48 -6.11 3.46
#